data_AF-A0A349SGH5-F1
#
_entry.id   AF-A0A349SGH5-F1
#
_cell.length_a   1.000
_cell.length_b   1.000
_cell.length_c   1.000
_cell.angle_alpha   90.00
_cell.angle_beta   90.00
_cell.angle_gamma   90.00
#
_symmetry.space_group_name_H-M   'P 1'
#
loop_
_entity.id
_entity.type
_entity.pdbx_description
1 polymer ?
#
loop_
_entity_poly.entity_id
_entity_poly.type
_entity_poly.pdbx_seq_one_letter_code
_entity_poly.pdbx_strand_id
1 'polypeptide(L)'
;MGLPYLTQNANKKSVTLDLKQERGRAVLQRMLPSCDVFLENLRPGAMSTLGFSFEQVRQFRPDIVYCSISAFGQDGPLNKRRAYDHVVQGMCGIMHATGSRESGPTKVGAPYIDYATGLNGAFAIVAALHEVRRTGNAVRLDVAMLDTALLLMASHVTAYLTAGTEPAPAGNEAFSGSAASGCFSTREGLLMLAANTEGQWQSLCRVLNNDALSTDPRWKTASDRSEHAVDLRVILTEQLATKTASEWDAQLNDAGVPAGSVMRLAEILDHAQCQAREITQAVPLPETTSVIHLPTLGFKANGHSIPPSTAPPTLGHDTNTVLLELGLEKAEIKALREQNVI
;
A
#
# COMPACT_ATOMS: atom_id res chain seq x y z
N MET A 1 -6.98 20.34 10.86
CA MET A 1 -7.04 18.87 10.64
C MET A 1 -5.64 18.36 10.35
N GLY A 2 -5.24 17.21 10.88
CA GLY A 2 -3.91 16.66 10.61
C GLY A 2 -3.78 16.09 9.20
N LEU A 3 -2.59 16.16 8.60
CA LEU A 3 -2.31 15.58 7.28
C LEU A 3 -2.74 14.10 7.16
N PRO A 4 -2.53 13.21 8.16
CA PRO A 4 -2.98 11.82 8.07
C PRO A 4 -4.49 11.66 7.84
N TYR A 5 -5.31 12.52 8.44
CA TYR A 5 -6.76 12.53 8.18
C TYR A 5 -7.06 13.01 6.76
N LEU A 6 -6.43 14.12 6.36
CA LEU A 6 -6.70 14.73 5.06
C LEU A 6 -6.28 13.82 3.89
N THR A 7 -5.18 13.07 4.04
CA THR A 7 -4.72 12.12 3.00
C THR A 7 -5.75 11.04 2.67
N GLN A 8 -6.58 10.63 3.63
CA GLN A 8 -7.41 9.43 3.50
C GLN A 8 -8.90 9.69 3.30
N ASN A 9 -9.36 10.94 3.35
CA ASN A 9 -10.79 11.25 3.49
C ASN A 9 -11.38 12.16 2.41
N ALA A 10 -10.62 12.45 1.34
CA ALA A 10 -11.19 13.07 0.15
C ALA A 10 -12.30 12.19 -0.46
N ASN A 11 -13.25 12.80 -1.18
CA ASN A 11 -14.42 12.12 -1.77
C ASN A 11 -15.38 11.45 -0.77
N LYS A 12 -15.26 11.74 0.52
CA LYS A 12 -16.18 11.24 1.56
C LYS A 12 -17.10 12.36 2.06
N LYS A 13 -18.28 11.96 2.55
CA LYS A 13 -19.12 12.78 3.44
C LYS A 13 -18.82 12.42 4.89
N SER A 14 -18.85 13.38 5.81
CA SER A 14 -18.69 13.17 7.26
C SER A 14 -20.01 13.38 8.01
N VAL A 15 -20.47 12.34 8.71
CA VAL A 15 -21.65 12.37 9.56
C VAL A 15 -21.28 11.97 10.97
N THR A 16 -21.76 12.72 11.96
CA THR A 16 -21.60 12.45 13.39
C THR A 16 -22.81 11.70 13.93
N LEU A 17 -22.58 10.56 14.58
CA LEU A 17 -23.59 9.74 15.25
C LEU A 17 -23.01 9.13 16.54
N ASP A 18 -23.69 9.30 17.66
CA ASP A 18 -23.39 8.54 18.88
C ASP A 18 -24.16 7.21 18.91
N LEU A 19 -23.49 6.14 18.47
CA LEU A 19 -24.05 4.79 18.41
C LEU A 19 -24.25 4.14 19.80
N LYS A 20 -23.77 4.76 20.89
CA LYS A 20 -24.10 4.30 22.25
C LYS A 20 -25.52 4.68 22.64
N GLN A 21 -26.08 5.71 22.03
CA GLN A 21 -27.47 6.11 22.21
C GLN A 21 -28.39 5.36 21.25
N GLU A 22 -29.57 4.97 21.74
CA GLU A 22 -30.56 4.25 20.93
C GLU A 22 -30.99 5.03 19.69
N ARG A 23 -31.16 6.35 19.83
CA ARG A 23 -31.48 7.24 18.71
C ARG A 23 -30.38 7.28 17.65
N GLY A 24 -29.10 7.23 18.05
CA GLY A 24 -27.99 7.18 17.10
C GLY A 24 -27.97 5.85 16.32
N ARG A 25 -28.27 4.74 16.99
CA ARG A 25 -28.45 3.44 16.33
C ARG A 25 -29.64 3.45 15.37
N ALA A 26 -30.77 4.02 15.78
CA ALA A 26 -31.95 4.13 14.92
C ALA A 26 -31.67 4.92 13.64
N VAL A 27 -30.86 5.99 13.72
CA VAL A 27 -30.43 6.75 12.53
C VAL A 27 -29.56 5.89 11.61
N LEU A 28 -28.57 5.16 12.14
CA LEU A 28 -27.75 4.28 11.31
C LEU A 28 -28.59 3.15 10.69
N GLN A 29 -29.55 2.58 11.42
CA GLN A 29 -30.49 1.58 10.88
C GLN A 29 -31.32 2.13 9.71
N ARG A 30 -31.70 3.41 9.73
CA ARG A 30 -32.38 4.08 8.61
C ARG A 30 -31.47 4.28 7.39
N MET A 31 -30.15 4.33 7.57
CA MET A 31 -29.18 4.44 6.47
C MET A 31 -29.00 3.12 5.73
N LEU A 32 -28.96 1.99 6.46
CA LEU A 32 -28.58 0.68 5.93
C LEU A 32 -29.32 0.22 4.66
N PRO A 33 -30.65 0.44 4.50
CA PRO A 33 -31.35 0.03 3.28
C PRO A 33 -30.84 0.70 2.00
N SER A 34 -30.19 1.85 2.11
CA SER A 34 -29.61 2.61 0.99
C SER A 34 -28.12 2.30 0.74
N CYS A 35 -27.51 1.42 1.54
CA CYS A 35 -26.10 1.09 1.45
C CYS A 35 -25.88 -0.20 0.65
N ASP A 36 -24.86 -0.21 -0.20
CA ASP A 36 -24.38 -1.45 -0.85
C ASP A 36 -23.24 -2.11 -0.07
N VAL A 37 -22.46 -1.30 0.67
CA VAL A 37 -21.29 -1.74 1.44
C VAL A 37 -21.36 -1.18 2.85
N PHE A 38 -21.09 -2.03 3.84
CA PHE A 38 -20.84 -1.65 5.22
C PHE A 38 -19.38 -1.99 5.56
N LEU A 39 -18.53 -0.98 5.75
CA LEU A 39 -17.11 -1.16 6.05
C LEU A 39 -16.80 -0.66 7.46
N GLU A 40 -16.09 -1.47 8.23
CA GLU A 40 -15.58 -1.11 9.54
C GLU A 40 -14.17 -1.65 9.78
N ASN A 41 -13.40 -0.92 10.59
CA ASN A 41 -12.06 -1.33 11.02
C ASN A 41 -11.88 -1.23 12.54
N LEU A 42 -12.96 -1.47 13.29
CA LEU A 42 -12.93 -1.50 14.75
C LEU A 42 -12.42 -2.85 15.25
N ARG A 43 -12.22 -2.92 16.56
CA ARG A 43 -11.83 -4.17 17.20
C ARG A 43 -12.89 -5.26 16.96
N PRO A 44 -12.50 -6.52 16.69
CA PRO A 44 -13.44 -7.60 16.49
C PRO A 44 -14.51 -7.69 17.58
N GLY A 45 -15.77 -7.58 17.16
CA GLY A 45 -16.96 -7.57 18.01
C GLY A 45 -17.45 -6.20 18.48
N ALA A 46 -16.72 -5.11 18.24
CA ALA A 46 -17.15 -3.76 18.66
C ALA A 46 -18.44 -3.33 17.97
N MET A 47 -18.55 -3.51 16.65
CA MET A 47 -19.80 -3.22 15.93
C MET A 47 -20.94 -4.16 16.32
N SER A 48 -20.63 -5.43 16.64
CA SER A 48 -21.63 -6.37 17.17
C SER A 48 -22.21 -5.90 18.51
N THR A 49 -21.38 -5.36 19.41
CA THR A 49 -21.85 -4.77 20.69
C THR A 49 -22.74 -3.55 20.46
N LEU A 50 -22.54 -2.81 19.37
CA LEU A 50 -23.38 -1.68 18.98
C LEU A 50 -24.65 -2.10 18.23
N GLY A 51 -24.87 -3.39 17.98
CA GLY A 51 -26.06 -3.90 17.29
C GLY A 51 -25.94 -3.95 15.76
N PHE A 52 -24.72 -3.92 15.22
CA PHE A 52 -24.45 -3.90 13.78
C PHE A 52 -23.45 -5.00 13.38
N SER A 53 -23.62 -6.20 13.90
CA SER A 53 -22.95 -7.38 13.34
C SER A 53 -23.42 -7.66 11.91
N PHE A 54 -22.70 -8.49 11.16
CA PHE A 54 -23.10 -8.92 9.81
C PHE A 54 -24.56 -9.40 9.76
N GLU A 55 -24.97 -10.30 10.67
CA GLU A 55 -26.33 -10.83 10.68
C GLU A 55 -27.38 -9.74 10.97
N GLN A 56 -27.05 -8.77 11.82
CA GLN A 56 -27.95 -7.65 12.12
C GLN A 56 -28.06 -6.67 10.94
N VAL A 57 -26.94 -6.32 10.30
CA VAL A 57 -26.94 -5.44 9.13
C VAL A 57 -27.70 -6.08 7.96
N ARG A 58 -27.53 -7.39 7.75
CA ARG A 58 -28.20 -8.13 6.68
C ARG A 58 -29.73 -8.15 6.82
N GLN A 59 -30.27 -7.98 8.03
CA GLN A 59 -31.72 -7.85 8.23
C GLN A 59 -32.29 -6.57 7.58
N PHE A 60 -31.49 -5.50 7.47
CA PHE A 60 -31.89 -4.24 6.84
C PHE A 60 -31.53 -4.19 5.35
N ARG A 61 -30.47 -4.90 4.93
CA ARG A 61 -30.01 -5.00 3.53
C ARG A 61 -29.56 -6.45 3.22
N PRO A 62 -30.45 -7.31 2.71
CA PRO A 62 -30.18 -8.74 2.51
C PRO A 62 -29.04 -9.08 1.54
N ASP A 63 -28.67 -8.13 0.68
CA ASP A 63 -27.65 -8.19 -0.38
C ASP A 63 -26.41 -7.32 -0.06
N ILE A 64 -26.20 -6.94 1.20
CA ILE A 64 -25.06 -6.10 1.64
C ILE A 64 -23.70 -6.80 1.43
N VAL A 65 -22.67 -6.03 1.06
CA VAL A 65 -21.27 -6.40 1.29
C VAL A 65 -20.83 -5.86 2.65
N TYR A 66 -20.55 -6.73 3.62
CA TYR A 66 -20.05 -6.35 4.93
C TYR A 66 -18.56 -6.64 5.03
N CYS A 67 -17.74 -5.62 5.25
CA CYS A 67 -16.28 -5.75 5.32
C CYS A 67 -15.75 -5.33 6.69
N SER A 68 -15.07 -6.26 7.36
CA SER A 68 -14.29 -6.00 8.56
C SER A 68 -12.81 -5.98 8.22
N ILE A 69 -12.09 -4.94 8.62
CA ILE A 69 -10.62 -4.88 8.55
C ILE A 69 -10.05 -4.89 9.97
N SER A 70 -9.18 -5.84 10.29
CA SER A 70 -8.53 -5.92 11.60
C SER A 70 -7.08 -6.37 11.50
N ALA A 71 -6.35 -6.30 12.62
CA ALA A 71 -4.94 -6.71 12.64
C ALA A 71 -4.75 -8.20 12.33
N PHE A 72 -5.61 -9.07 12.87
CA PHE A 72 -5.40 -10.51 12.92
C PHE A 72 -6.66 -11.32 12.54
N GLY A 73 -7.63 -10.71 11.87
CA GLY A 73 -8.90 -11.33 11.52
C GLY A 73 -9.96 -11.26 12.64
N GLN A 74 -11.15 -11.79 12.37
CA GLN A 74 -12.24 -11.91 13.35
C GLN A 74 -12.13 -13.17 14.22
N ASP A 75 -11.26 -14.13 13.86
CA ASP A 75 -11.10 -15.42 14.53
C ASP A 75 -9.64 -15.76 14.90
N GLY A 76 -9.44 -16.96 15.43
CA GLY A 76 -8.13 -17.42 15.89
C GLY A 76 -7.66 -16.79 17.21
N PRO A 77 -6.46 -17.19 17.68
CA PRO A 77 -5.96 -16.85 19.02
C PRO A 77 -5.60 -15.37 19.19
N LEU A 78 -5.45 -14.63 18.08
CA LEU A 78 -5.01 -13.23 18.09
C LEU A 78 -6.13 -12.22 17.80
N ASN A 79 -7.37 -12.63 17.52
CA ASN A 79 -8.45 -11.70 17.12
C ASN A 79 -8.75 -10.58 18.12
N LYS A 80 -8.48 -10.76 19.43
CA LYS A 80 -8.68 -9.71 20.43
C LYS A 80 -7.46 -8.80 20.60
N ARG A 81 -6.32 -9.14 19.99
CA ARG A 81 -5.09 -8.36 20.08
C ARG A 81 -5.18 -7.12 19.19
N ARG A 82 -4.62 -6.02 19.69
CA ARG A 82 -4.48 -4.76 18.94
C ARG A 82 -3.11 -4.73 18.27
N ALA A 83 -3.06 -4.17 17.07
CA ALA A 83 -1.82 -3.86 16.39
C ALA A 83 -1.98 -2.61 15.54
N TYR A 84 -0.88 -1.92 15.36
CA TYR A 84 -0.65 -1.02 14.23
C TYR A 84 0.33 -1.70 13.27
N ASP A 85 0.50 -1.14 12.08
CA ASP A 85 1.39 -1.65 11.04
C ASP A 85 2.74 -2.18 11.55
N HIS A 86 3.51 -1.39 12.31
CA HIS A 86 4.83 -1.79 12.81
C HIS A 86 4.81 -3.02 13.73
N VAL A 87 3.71 -3.23 14.47
CA VAL A 87 3.55 -4.45 15.29
C VAL A 87 3.33 -5.65 14.39
N VAL A 88 2.55 -5.51 13.33
CA VAL A 88 2.33 -6.59 12.35
C VAL A 88 3.62 -6.89 11.58
N GLN A 89 4.38 -5.87 11.18
CA GLN A 89 5.72 -6.06 10.57
C GLN A 89 6.65 -6.87 11.48
N GLY A 90 6.63 -6.61 12.79
CA GLY A 90 7.40 -7.37 13.78
C GLY A 90 6.94 -8.82 13.96
N MET A 91 5.73 -9.16 13.52
CA MET A 91 5.14 -10.48 13.72
C MET A 91 5.11 -11.34 12.45
N CYS A 92 5.14 -10.74 11.25
CA CYS A 92 4.97 -11.48 9.99
C CYS A 92 6.27 -11.99 9.36
N GLY A 93 7.43 -11.74 9.98
CA GLY A 93 8.74 -12.18 9.48
C GLY A 93 9.43 -11.20 8.52
N ILE A 94 8.72 -10.20 7.98
CA ILE A 94 9.31 -9.24 7.03
C ILE A 94 10.54 -8.53 7.59
N MET A 95 10.53 -8.23 8.89
CA MET A 95 11.65 -7.54 9.53
C MET A 95 12.92 -8.39 9.52
N HIS A 96 12.83 -9.72 9.65
CA HIS A 96 14.01 -10.59 9.57
C HIS A 96 14.56 -10.69 8.14
N ALA A 97 13.68 -10.56 7.14
CA ALA A 97 14.06 -10.50 5.73
C ALA A 97 14.62 -9.12 5.30
N THR A 98 14.44 -8.08 6.12
CA THR A 98 14.73 -6.69 5.76
C THR A 98 15.85 -6.10 6.62
N GLY A 99 16.77 -5.39 5.98
CA GLY A 99 17.96 -4.82 6.62
C GLY A 99 19.23 -5.49 6.14
N SER A 100 20.36 -5.22 6.80
CA SER A 100 21.64 -5.88 6.57
C SER A 100 22.06 -6.71 7.80
N ARG A 101 23.18 -7.43 7.66
CA ARG A 101 23.79 -8.16 8.77
C ARG A 101 24.18 -7.22 9.92
N GLU A 102 24.57 -5.99 9.61
CA GLU A 102 25.00 -4.97 10.56
C GLU A 102 23.82 -4.27 11.22
N SER A 103 22.74 -3.98 10.48
CA SER A 103 21.56 -3.32 11.05
C SER A 103 20.67 -4.25 11.87
N GLY A 104 20.70 -5.55 11.55
CA GLY A 104 19.72 -6.53 12.07
C GLY A 104 18.31 -6.31 11.52
N PRO A 105 17.29 -7.01 12.08
CA PRO A 105 15.92 -6.94 11.60
C PRO A 105 15.37 -5.52 11.57
N THR A 106 14.98 -5.06 10.38
CA THR A 106 14.60 -3.67 10.12
C THR A 106 13.19 -3.59 9.54
N LYS A 107 12.38 -2.64 10.00
CA LYS A 107 11.05 -2.44 9.43
C LYS A 107 11.14 -1.78 8.05
N VAL A 108 10.15 -2.04 7.20
CA VAL A 108 9.91 -1.22 6.01
C VAL A 108 9.53 0.20 6.47
N GLY A 109 10.04 1.22 5.77
CA GLY A 109 9.92 2.62 6.15
C GLY A 109 8.48 3.12 6.29
N ALA A 110 7.67 2.94 5.24
CA ALA A 110 6.25 3.33 5.23
C ALA A 110 5.37 2.31 5.96
N PRO A 111 4.16 2.71 6.44
CA PRO A 111 3.16 1.78 6.95
C PRO A 111 2.50 1.02 5.79
N TYR A 112 3.29 0.18 5.12
CA TYR A 112 2.91 -0.44 3.86
C TYR A 112 1.87 -1.55 4.05
N ILE A 113 1.80 -2.18 5.22
CA ILE A 113 0.78 -3.18 5.54
C ILE A 113 -0.56 -2.47 5.72
N ASP A 114 -0.62 -1.30 6.38
CA ASP A 114 -1.86 -0.51 6.46
C ASP A 114 -2.39 -0.19 5.05
N TYR A 115 -1.53 0.32 4.16
CA TYR A 115 -1.93 0.66 2.80
C TYR A 115 -2.31 -0.57 1.97
N ALA A 116 -1.51 -1.63 2.02
CA ALA A 116 -1.79 -2.85 1.29
C ALA A 116 -3.07 -3.53 1.78
N THR A 117 -3.36 -3.50 3.08
CA THR A 117 -4.59 -4.05 3.66
C THR A 117 -5.80 -3.25 3.23
N GLY A 118 -5.69 -1.92 3.17
CA GLY A 118 -6.73 -1.05 2.61
C GLY A 118 -7.01 -1.34 1.13
N LEU A 119 -5.96 -1.52 0.32
CA LEU A 119 -6.08 -1.90 -1.08
C LEU A 119 -6.68 -3.31 -1.27
N ASN A 120 -6.26 -4.28 -0.44
CA ASN A 120 -6.80 -5.63 -0.43
C ASN A 120 -8.29 -5.62 -0.08
N GLY A 121 -8.69 -4.85 0.95
CA GLY A 121 -10.08 -4.65 1.32
C GLY A 121 -10.90 -4.00 0.20
N ALA A 122 -10.37 -2.98 -0.46
CA ALA A 122 -11.04 -2.35 -1.61
C ALA A 122 -11.23 -3.34 -2.78
N PHE A 123 -10.21 -4.13 -3.11
CA PHE A 123 -10.30 -5.17 -4.13
C PHE A 123 -11.35 -6.24 -3.76
N ALA A 124 -11.32 -6.72 -2.51
CA ALA A 124 -12.28 -7.68 -2.00
C ALA A 124 -13.72 -7.15 -2.05
N ILE A 125 -13.94 -5.87 -1.70
CA ILE A 125 -15.25 -5.22 -1.80
C ILE A 125 -15.73 -5.14 -3.26
N VAL A 126 -14.87 -4.74 -4.20
CA VAL A 126 -15.24 -4.68 -5.63
C VAL A 126 -15.60 -6.08 -6.16
N ALA A 127 -14.82 -7.10 -5.79
CA ALA A 127 -15.13 -8.49 -6.16
C ALA A 127 -16.44 -8.97 -5.52
N ALA A 128 -16.68 -8.66 -4.25
CA ALA A 128 -17.90 -9.01 -3.53
C ALA A 128 -19.13 -8.31 -4.12
N LEU A 129 -19.04 -7.04 -4.51
CA LEU A 129 -20.12 -6.33 -5.20
C LEU A 129 -20.48 -7.00 -6.53
N HIS A 130 -19.49 -7.53 -7.26
CA HIS A 130 -19.76 -8.32 -8.46
C HIS A 130 -20.49 -9.64 -8.14
N GLU A 131 -20.06 -10.34 -7.08
CA GLU A 131 -20.69 -11.59 -6.63
C GLU A 131 -22.13 -11.39 -6.14
N VAL A 132 -22.39 -10.30 -5.39
CA VAL A 132 -23.73 -9.89 -4.98
C VAL A 132 -24.61 -9.67 -6.21
N ARG A 133 -24.13 -8.95 -7.23
CA ARG A 133 -24.90 -8.74 -8.47
C ARG A 133 -25.23 -10.05 -9.20
N ARG A 134 -24.32 -11.03 -9.13
CA ARG A 134 -24.48 -12.33 -9.79
C ARG A 134 -25.45 -13.25 -9.04
N THR A 135 -25.45 -13.21 -7.72
CA THR A 135 -26.13 -14.21 -6.88
C THR A 135 -27.31 -13.66 -6.08
N GLY A 136 -27.37 -12.34 -5.88
CA GLY A 136 -28.30 -11.68 -4.96
C GLY A 136 -27.99 -11.90 -3.47
N ASN A 137 -26.92 -12.62 -3.13
CA ASN A 137 -26.58 -12.97 -1.75
C ASN A 137 -25.59 -11.99 -1.16
N ALA A 138 -25.80 -11.59 0.11
CA ALA A 138 -24.82 -10.83 0.87
C ALA A 138 -23.46 -11.55 0.95
N VAL A 139 -22.39 -10.76 1.04
CA VAL A 139 -21.02 -11.25 1.20
C VAL A 139 -20.43 -10.65 2.47
N ARG A 140 -19.87 -11.50 3.33
CA ARG A 140 -19.09 -11.09 4.51
C ARG A 140 -17.61 -11.23 4.22
N LEU A 141 -16.86 -10.15 4.31
CA LEU A 141 -15.42 -10.07 4.13
C LEU A 141 -14.74 -9.87 5.49
N ASP A 142 -13.73 -10.68 5.76
CA ASP A 142 -12.81 -10.54 6.88
C ASP A 142 -11.40 -10.36 6.30
N VAL A 143 -10.82 -9.17 6.52
CA VAL A 143 -9.53 -8.80 5.94
C VAL A 143 -8.55 -8.51 7.07
N ALA A 144 -7.55 -9.37 7.21
CA ALA A 144 -6.53 -9.25 8.24
C ALA A 144 -5.25 -8.59 7.70
N MET A 145 -4.65 -7.73 8.52
CA MET A 145 -3.33 -7.15 8.23
C MET A 145 -2.24 -8.22 8.20
N LEU A 146 -2.27 -9.19 9.11
CA LEU A 146 -1.30 -10.29 9.13
C LEU A 146 -1.38 -11.14 7.86
N ASP A 147 -2.59 -11.52 7.42
CA ASP A 147 -2.79 -12.30 6.20
C ASP A 147 -2.30 -11.53 4.97
N THR A 148 -2.62 -10.23 4.91
CA THR A 148 -2.14 -9.35 3.84
C THR A 148 -0.62 -9.27 3.85
N ALA A 149 0.03 -9.17 5.01
CA ALA A 149 1.48 -9.14 5.13
C ALA A 149 2.13 -10.44 4.66
N LEU A 150 1.57 -11.59 5.04
CA LEU A 150 2.05 -12.91 4.58
C LEU A 150 1.84 -13.10 3.07
N LEU A 151 0.75 -12.58 2.52
CA LEU A 151 0.51 -12.56 1.08
C LEU A 151 1.55 -11.72 0.33
N LEU A 152 1.93 -10.55 0.85
CA LEU A 152 3.01 -9.74 0.28
C LEU A 152 4.39 -10.45 0.36
N MET A 153 4.51 -11.43 1.25
CA MET A 153 5.69 -12.27 1.42
C MET A 153 5.55 -13.65 0.75
N ALA A 154 4.61 -13.84 -0.17
CA ALA A 154 4.25 -15.15 -0.72
C ALA A 154 5.44 -15.99 -1.21
N SER A 155 6.46 -15.37 -1.83
CA SER A 155 7.68 -16.06 -2.26
C SER A 155 8.46 -16.65 -1.08
N HIS A 156 8.66 -15.88 -0.01
CA HIS A 156 9.32 -16.33 1.22
C HIS A 156 8.51 -17.39 1.95
N VAL A 157 7.19 -17.18 2.06
CA VAL A 157 6.29 -18.18 2.67
C VAL A 157 6.38 -19.50 1.92
N THR A 158 6.35 -19.46 0.59
CA THR A 158 6.46 -20.67 -0.25
C THR A 158 7.82 -21.34 -0.09
N ALA A 159 8.92 -20.57 -0.14
CA ALA A 159 10.28 -21.09 0.01
C ALA A 159 10.50 -21.77 1.38
N TYR A 160 10.00 -21.17 2.45
CA TYR A 160 10.08 -21.74 3.80
C TYR A 160 9.24 -23.02 3.92
N LEU A 161 7.96 -22.99 3.51
CA LEU A 161 7.08 -24.15 3.63
C LEU A 161 7.47 -25.31 2.72
N THR A 162 8.12 -25.04 1.58
CA THR A 162 8.51 -26.07 0.60
C THR A 162 9.89 -26.65 0.88
N ALA A 163 10.87 -25.80 1.22
CA ALA A 163 12.28 -26.16 1.28
C ALA A 163 12.95 -25.84 2.62
N GLY A 164 12.22 -25.32 3.61
CA GLY A 164 12.78 -24.90 4.90
C GLY A 164 13.74 -23.72 4.81
N THR A 165 13.70 -22.97 3.71
CA THR A 165 14.61 -21.84 3.48
C THR A 165 14.11 -20.61 4.22
N GLU A 166 14.84 -20.22 5.27
CA GLU A 166 14.57 -19.00 6.03
C GLU A 166 15.07 -17.76 5.26
N PRO A 167 14.28 -16.69 5.10
CA PRO A 167 14.76 -15.45 4.53
C PRO A 167 15.84 -14.81 5.40
N ALA A 168 16.96 -14.48 4.77
CA ALA A 168 18.05 -13.72 5.39
C ALA A 168 18.01 -12.24 4.96
N PRO A 169 18.45 -11.32 5.82
CA PRO A 169 18.58 -9.91 5.44
C PRO A 169 19.66 -9.76 4.36
N ALA A 170 19.27 -9.19 3.21
CA ALA A 170 20.13 -9.03 2.03
C ALA A 170 20.47 -7.56 1.71
N GLY A 171 20.12 -6.61 2.57
CA GLY A 171 20.31 -5.19 2.33
C GLY A 171 19.60 -4.74 1.05
N ASN A 172 20.35 -4.12 0.14
CA ASN A 172 19.86 -3.69 -1.16
C ASN A 172 20.33 -4.61 -2.31
N GLU A 173 20.70 -5.85 -2.01
CA GLU A 173 20.97 -6.84 -3.05
C GLU A 173 19.70 -7.24 -3.79
N ALA A 174 19.82 -7.56 -5.08
CA ALA A 174 18.68 -7.98 -5.86
C ALA A 174 18.20 -9.37 -5.45
N PHE A 175 16.88 -9.57 -5.38
CA PHE A 175 16.28 -10.88 -5.10
C PHE A 175 16.68 -11.97 -6.11
N SER A 176 17.14 -11.58 -7.31
CA SER A 176 17.66 -12.52 -8.33
C SER A 176 18.95 -13.23 -7.90
N GLY A 177 19.69 -12.71 -6.92
CA GLY A 177 21.01 -13.21 -6.53
C GLY A 177 22.12 -12.93 -7.55
N SER A 178 21.84 -12.19 -8.64
CA SER A 178 22.86 -11.83 -9.63
C SER A 178 23.89 -10.88 -9.03
N ALA A 179 25.17 -11.22 -9.11
CA ALA A 179 26.28 -10.36 -8.68
C ALA A 179 26.36 -9.03 -9.45
N ALA A 180 25.76 -8.96 -10.65
CA ALA A 180 25.64 -7.76 -11.47
C ALA A 180 24.30 -7.03 -11.26
N SER A 181 23.59 -7.32 -10.16
CA SER A 181 22.33 -6.68 -9.79
C SER A 181 22.28 -6.35 -8.31
N GLY A 182 21.56 -5.29 -7.97
CA GLY A 182 21.49 -4.75 -6.61
C GLY A 182 21.93 -3.29 -6.59
N CYS A 183 22.31 -2.82 -5.40
CA CYS A 183 22.75 -1.45 -5.18
C CYS A 183 24.27 -1.32 -5.30
N PHE A 184 24.71 -0.28 -6.00
CA PHE A 184 26.12 0.07 -6.18
C PHE A 184 26.35 1.53 -5.82
N SER A 185 27.46 1.81 -5.13
CA SER A 185 27.95 3.16 -4.97
C SER A 185 28.49 3.68 -6.30
N THR A 186 28.25 4.96 -6.58
CA THR A 186 28.78 5.64 -7.75
C THR A 186 29.61 6.85 -7.30
N ARG A 187 30.09 7.69 -8.24
CA ARG A 187 30.78 8.95 -7.89
C ARG A 187 29.92 9.82 -6.96
N GLU A 188 28.62 9.84 -7.22
CA GLU A 188 27.63 10.60 -6.47
C GLU A 188 26.29 9.87 -6.50
N GLY A 189 25.78 9.53 -5.30
CA GLY A 189 24.54 8.79 -5.14
C GLY A 189 24.69 7.27 -5.32
N LEU A 190 23.58 6.58 -5.11
CA LEU A 190 23.48 5.13 -5.26
C LEU A 190 22.73 4.78 -6.53
N LEU A 191 23.12 3.68 -7.18
CA LEU A 191 22.50 3.15 -8.38
C LEU A 191 21.93 1.76 -8.09
N MET A 192 20.63 1.59 -8.32
CA MET A 192 20.04 0.26 -8.44
C MET A 192 20.26 -0.24 -9.87
N LEU A 193 20.90 -1.40 -10.01
CA LEU A 193 21.23 -2.02 -11.28
C LEU A 193 20.59 -3.41 -11.37
N ALA A 194 20.13 -3.81 -12.56
CA ALA A 194 19.61 -5.16 -12.79
C ALA A 194 20.11 -5.77 -14.11
N ALA A 195 21.34 -6.29 -14.12
CA ALA A 195 21.81 -7.19 -15.16
C ALA A 195 21.58 -8.66 -14.76
N ASN A 196 20.37 -9.16 -15.05
CA ASN A 196 19.93 -10.51 -14.66
C ASN A 196 20.03 -11.54 -15.81
N THR A 197 19.99 -11.06 -17.05
CA THR A 197 20.10 -11.91 -18.25
C THR A 197 21.47 -11.76 -18.90
N GLU A 198 21.86 -12.73 -19.72
CA GLU A 198 23.13 -12.67 -20.45
C GLU A 198 23.20 -11.46 -21.40
N GLY A 199 22.10 -11.13 -22.08
CA GLY A 199 22.04 -9.93 -22.93
C GLY A 199 22.28 -8.63 -22.14
N GLN A 200 21.71 -8.52 -20.94
CA GLN A 200 21.94 -7.36 -20.06
C GLN A 200 23.38 -7.32 -19.54
N TRP A 201 23.97 -8.47 -19.21
CA TRP A 201 25.39 -8.56 -18.81
C TRP A 201 26.33 -8.08 -19.92
N GLN A 202 26.12 -8.53 -21.15
CA GLN A 202 26.90 -8.10 -22.31
C GLN A 202 26.71 -6.60 -22.59
N SER A 203 25.50 -6.07 -22.47
CA SER A 203 25.25 -4.62 -22.56
C SER A 203 25.95 -3.84 -21.44
N LEU A 204 25.93 -4.33 -20.21
CA LEU A 204 26.64 -3.71 -19.09
C LEU A 204 28.14 -3.62 -19.36
N CYS A 205 28.78 -4.71 -19.78
CA CYS A 205 30.21 -4.72 -20.11
C CYS A 205 30.57 -3.67 -21.17
N ARG A 206 29.75 -3.54 -22.22
CA ARG A 206 29.92 -2.53 -23.27
C ARG A 206 29.76 -1.10 -22.76
N VAL A 207 28.73 -0.83 -21.95
CA VAL A 207 28.49 0.52 -21.35
C VAL A 207 29.64 0.92 -20.42
N LEU A 208 30.19 -0.04 -19.69
CA LEU A 208 31.37 0.17 -18.84
C LEU A 208 32.67 0.34 -19.67
N ASN A 209 32.63 0.11 -20.99
CA ASN A 209 33.79 0.04 -21.87
C ASN A 209 34.84 -0.98 -21.39
N ASN A 210 34.36 -2.10 -20.86
CA ASN A 210 35.19 -3.17 -20.34
C ASN A 210 34.72 -4.53 -20.88
N ASP A 211 34.94 -4.72 -22.17
CA ASP A 211 34.59 -5.97 -22.87
C ASP A 211 35.38 -7.17 -22.34
N ALA A 212 36.52 -6.95 -21.67
CA ALA A 212 37.29 -8.02 -21.05
C ALA A 212 36.46 -8.77 -19.99
N LEU A 213 35.55 -8.08 -19.28
CA LEU A 213 34.62 -8.72 -18.33
C LEU A 213 33.75 -9.79 -18.99
N SER A 214 33.30 -9.55 -20.22
CA SER A 214 32.42 -10.47 -20.93
C SER A 214 33.11 -11.76 -21.39
N THR A 215 34.44 -11.70 -21.53
CA THR A 215 35.27 -12.81 -22.01
C THR A 215 36.07 -13.50 -20.91
N ASP A 216 36.18 -12.89 -19.72
CA ASP A 216 36.88 -13.47 -18.58
C ASP A 216 36.19 -14.79 -18.15
N PRO A 217 36.92 -15.93 -18.08
CA PRO A 217 36.36 -17.20 -17.65
C PRO A 217 35.62 -17.15 -16.31
N ARG A 218 36.00 -16.24 -15.40
CA ARG A 218 35.35 -16.08 -14.08
C ARG A 218 33.93 -15.51 -14.18
N TRP A 219 33.57 -14.85 -15.28
CA TRP A 219 32.28 -14.17 -15.45
C TRP A 219 31.55 -14.53 -16.73
N LYS A 220 32.03 -15.55 -17.44
CA LYS A 220 31.53 -15.98 -18.74
C LYS A 220 30.09 -16.47 -18.68
N THR A 221 29.72 -17.25 -17.68
CA THR A 221 28.35 -17.71 -17.46
C THR A 221 27.75 -17.14 -16.18
N ALA A 222 26.42 -17.22 -16.03
CA ALA A 222 25.75 -16.81 -14.81
C ALA A 222 26.20 -17.61 -13.58
N SER A 223 26.55 -18.90 -13.76
CA SER A 223 27.08 -19.73 -12.68
C SER A 223 28.46 -19.25 -12.24
N ASP A 224 29.35 -18.96 -13.19
CA ASP A 224 30.71 -18.46 -12.89
C ASP A 224 30.63 -17.11 -12.16
N ARG A 225 29.73 -16.22 -12.61
CA ARG A 225 29.47 -14.93 -11.94
C ARG A 225 28.96 -15.09 -10.52
N SER A 226 28.16 -16.12 -10.25
CA SER A 226 27.67 -16.41 -8.89
C SER A 226 28.78 -16.96 -8.00
N GLU A 227 29.65 -17.83 -8.53
CA GLU A 227 30.80 -18.38 -7.80
C GLU A 227 31.82 -17.29 -7.45
N HIS A 228 32.03 -16.34 -8.37
CA HIS A 228 32.96 -15.21 -8.21
C HIS A 228 32.26 -13.89 -7.89
N ALA A 229 31.11 -13.93 -7.22
CA ALA A 229 30.24 -12.77 -7.00
C ALA A 229 30.95 -11.63 -6.25
N VAL A 230 31.73 -11.94 -5.22
CA VAL A 230 32.43 -10.94 -4.41
C VAL A 230 33.43 -10.15 -5.25
N ASP A 231 34.28 -10.84 -6.01
CA ASP A 231 35.28 -10.21 -6.88
C ASP A 231 34.62 -9.37 -7.99
N LEU A 232 33.55 -9.89 -8.59
CA LEU A 232 32.80 -9.16 -9.60
C LEU A 232 32.22 -7.86 -9.04
N ARG A 233 31.63 -7.92 -7.84
CA ARG A 233 31.04 -6.74 -7.20
C ARG A 233 32.05 -5.64 -6.91
N VAL A 234 33.27 -6.01 -6.49
CA VAL A 234 34.36 -5.03 -6.29
C VAL A 234 34.64 -4.29 -7.59
N ILE A 235 34.83 -5.02 -8.69
CA ILE A 235 35.17 -4.44 -9.99
C ILE A 235 34.03 -3.58 -10.56
N LEU A 236 32.78 -4.05 -10.44
CA LEU A 236 31.62 -3.25 -10.86
C LEU A 236 31.51 -1.97 -10.05
N THR A 237 31.73 -2.03 -8.73
CA THR A 237 31.69 -0.86 -7.86
C THR A 237 32.78 0.16 -8.25
N GLU A 238 34.01 -0.29 -8.49
CA GLU A 238 35.11 0.58 -8.94
C GLU A 238 34.78 1.26 -10.28
N GLN A 239 34.23 0.53 -11.25
CA GLN A 239 33.88 1.12 -12.55
C GLN A 239 32.68 2.08 -12.45
N LEU A 240 31.67 1.72 -11.68
CA LEU A 240 30.49 2.56 -11.46
C LEU A 240 30.83 3.83 -10.64
N ALA A 241 31.94 3.84 -9.89
CA ALA A 241 32.43 5.04 -9.20
C ALA A 241 32.95 6.15 -10.14
N THR A 242 33.07 5.91 -11.45
CA THR A 242 33.63 6.89 -12.41
C THR A 242 32.62 7.97 -12.86
N LYS A 243 31.31 7.69 -12.75
CA LYS A 243 30.22 8.63 -13.08
C LYS A 243 29.20 8.68 -11.94
N THR A 244 28.32 9.68 -11.96
CA THR A 244 27.20 9.79 -11.02
C THR A 244 26.13 8.73 -11.30
N ALA A 245 25.26 8.45 -10.32
CA ALA A 245 24.16 7.52 -10.49
C ALA A 245 23.21 7.94 -11.64
N SER A 246 22.93 9.25 -11.79
CA SER A 246 22.05 9.74 -12.87
C SER A 246 22.67 9.57 -14.27
N GLU A 247 23.98 9.79 -14.42
CA GLU A 247 24.67 9.55 -15.70
C GLU A 247 24.65 8.07 -16.09
N TRP A 248 24.80 7.17 -15.11
CA TRP A 248 24.72 5.73 -15.35
C TRP A 248 23.29 5.27 -15.64
N ASP A 249 22.32 5.75 -14.87
CA ASP A 249 20.89 5.49 -15.06
C ASP A 249 20.49 5.72 -16.53
N ALA A 250 20.82 6.89 -17.09
CA ALA A 250 20.55 7.20 -18.49
C ALA A 250 21.25 6.24 -19.47
N GLN A 251 22.58 6.08 -19.36
CA GLN A 251 23.37 5.28 -20.31
C GLN A 251 23.01 3.79 -20.29
N LEU A 252 22.72 3.25 -19.12
CA LEU A 252 22.36 1.85 -18.96
C LEU A 252 20.97 1.58 -19.53
N ASN A 253 20.00 2.46 -19.28
CA ASN A 253 18.66 2.34 -19.87
C ASN A 253 18.69 2.47 -21.40
N ASP A 254 19.49 3.39 -21.96
CA ASP A 254 19.73 3.50 -23.42
C ASP A 254 20.30 2.20 -24.02
N ALA A 255 21.07 1.45 -23.24
CA ALA A 255 21.65 0.16 -23.63
C ALA A 255 20.77 -1.07 -23.28
N GLY A 256 19.55 -0.85 -22.76
CA GLY A 256 18.61 -1.90 -22.37
C GLY A 256 18.97 -2.64 -21.08
N VAL A 257 19.82 -2.06 -20.23
CA VAL A 257 20.13 -2.56 -18.89
C VAL A 257 19.30 -1.76 -17.87
N PRO A 258 18.31 -2.39 -17.20
CA PRO A 258 17.49 -1.67 -16.24
C PRO A 258 18.35 -1.12 -15.10
N ALA A 259 18.24 0.20 -14.90
CA ALA A 259 18.92 0.91 -13.84
C ALA A 259 18.02 2.04 -13.32
N GLY A 260 18.31 2.50 -12.10
CA GLY A 260 17.63 3.63 -11.50
C GLY A 260 18.45 4.23 -10.38
N SER A 261 18.65 5.55 -10.42
CA SER A 261 19.25 6.28 -9.29
C SER A 261 18.34 6.22 -8.05
N VAL A 262 18.94 6.06 -6.86
CA VAL A 262 18.20 6.06 -5.60
C VAL A 262 17.87 7.50 -5.21
N MET A 263 16.64 7.91 -5.50
CA MET A 263 16.15 9.27 -5.29
C MET A 263 15.52 9.48 -3.91
N ARG A 264 15.63 10.70 -3.39
CA ARG A 264 14.82 11.22 -2.29
C ARG A 264 13.39 11.48 -2.77
N LEU A 265 12.45 11.54 -1.83
CA LEU A 265 11.03 11.77 -2.15
C LEU A 265 10.79 13.06 -2.96
N ALA A 266 11.46 14.15 -2.61
CA ALA A 266 11.32 15.41 -3.35
C ALA A 266 11.79 15.28 -4.81
N GLU A 267 12.91 14.59 -5.04
CA GLU A 267 13.49 14.40 -6.38
C GLU A 267 12.56 13.59 -7.29
N ILE A 268 11.98 12.49 -6.80
CA ILE A 268 11.05 11.68 -7.61
C ILE A 268 9.72 12.40 -7.85
N LEU A 269 9.22 13.19 -6.89
CA LEU A 269 7.99 13.98 -7.09
C LEU A 269 8.17 15.09 -8.12
N ASP A 270 9.37 15.67 -8.23
CA ASP A 270 9.72 16.66 -9.25
C ASP A 270 10.09 16.03 -10.60
N HIS A 271 10.26 14.70 -10.67
CA HIS A 271 10.67 14.00 -11.88
C HIS A 271 9.60 14.04 -12.99
N ALA A 272 10.03 14.20 -14.24
CA ALA A 272 9.15 14.31 -15.40
C ALA A 272 8.17 13.12 -15.54
N GLN A 273 8.58 11.92 -15.13
CA GLN A 273 7.72 10.74 -15.12
C GLN A 273 6.54 10.91 -14.12
N CYS A 274 6.77 11.42 -12.91
CA CYS A 274 5.70 11.64 -11.93
C CYS A 274 4.73 12.72 -12.40
N GLN A 275 5.23 13.77 -13.06
CA GLN A 275 4.41 14.82 -13.68
C GLN A 275 3.56 14.25 -14.83
N ALA A 276 4.15 13.48 -15.75
CA ALA A 276 3.42 12.81 -16.84
C ALA A 276 2.37 11.81 -16.34
N ARG A 277 2.60 11.25 -15.14
CA ARG A 277 1.70 10.31 -14.48
C ARG A 277 0.59 11.00 -13.68
N GLU A 278 0.71 12.31 -13.43
CA GLU A 278 -0.23 13.11 -12.63
C GLU A 278 -0.52 12.44 -11.28
N ILE A 279 0.55 12.02 -10.59
CA ILE A 279 0.44 11.17 -9.40
C ILE A 279 -0.07 11.94 -8.17
N THR A 280 -0.06 13.27 -8.22
CA THR A 280 -0.62 14.12 -7.17
C THR A 280 -1.52 15.21 -7.76
N GLN A 281 -2.46 15.70 -6.96
CA GLN A 281 -3.31 16.83 -7.29
C GLN A 281 -3.41 17.78 -6.10
N ALA A 282 -3.35 19.09 -6.38
CA ALA A 282 -3.70 20.12 -5.41
C ALA A 282 -5.22 20.25 -5.30
N VAL A 283 -5.75 20.14 -4.09
CA VAL A 283 -7.18 20.25 -3.78
C VAL A 283 -7.38 21.41 -2.80
N PRO A 284 -8.22 22.42 -3.12
CA PRO A 284 -8.53 23.51 -2.20
C PRO A 284 -9.22 23.00 -0.93
N LEU A 285 -8.79 23.48 0.24
CA LEU A 285 -9.46 23.16 1.49
C LEU A 285 -10.63 24.15 1.74
N PRO A 286 -11.84 23.66 2.05
CA PRO A 286 -13.01 24.51 2.29
C PRO A 286 -12.74 25.55 3.37
N GLU A 287 -13.29 26.76 3.20
CA GLU A 287 -13.22 27.85 4.18
C GLU A 287 -11.79 28.30 4.53
N THR A 288 -10.81 27.99 3.68
CA THR A 288 -9.42 28.43 3.82
C THR A 288 -8.86 28.91 2.48
N THR A 289 -7.72 29.61 2.52
CA THR A 289 -6.91 29.93 1.32
C THR A 289 -5.89 28.85 0.99
N SER A 290 -5.88 27.74 1.73
CA SER A 290 -4.88 26.69 1.64
C SER A 290 -5.29 25.59 0.66
N VAL A 291 -4.28 24.92 0.11
CA VAL A 291 -4.45 23.69 -0.68
C VAL A 291 -3.82 22.51 0.04
N ILE A 292 -4.33 21.31 -0.21
CA ILE A 292 -3.65 20.07 0.12
C ILE A 292 -3.26 19.32 -1.16
N HIS A 293 -2.06 18.75 -1.18
CA HIS A 293 -1.62 17.86 -2.24
C HIS A 293 -1.96 16.41 -1.86
N LEU A 294 -2.80 15.78 -2.67
CA LEU A 294 -3.25 14.40 -2.46
C LEU A 294 -2.76 13.50 -3.59
N PRO A 295 -2.40 12.23 -3.31
CA PRO A 295 -2.11 11.27 -4.36
C PRO A 295 -3.37 10.96 -5.17
N THR A 296 -3.18 10.69 -6.46
CA THR A 296 -4.22 10.12 -7.33
C THR A 296 -4.25 8.58 -7.21
N LEU A 297 -5.21 7.91 -7.85
CA LEU A 297 -5.20 6.45 -7.88
C LEU A 297 -3.92 5.91 -8.55
N GLY A 298 -3.41 4.79 -8.04
CA GLY A 298 -2.17 4.14 -8.53
C GLY A 298 -2.25 3.55 -9.94
N PHE A 299 -3.29 3.87 -10.71
CA PHE A 299 -3.50 3.46 -12.09
C PHE A 299 -4.19 4.57 -12.88
N LYS A 300 -4.06 4.53 -14.21
CA LYS A 300 -4.86 5.36 -15.12
C LYS A 300 -5.99 4.53 -15.72
N ALA A 301 -7.19 5.09 -15.78
CA ALA A 301 -8.31 4.49 -16.49
C ALA A 301 -8.47 5.20 -17.84
N ASN A 302 -8.50 4.44 -18.93
CA ASN A 302 -8.63 4.99 -20.29
C ASN A 302 -7.59 6.09 -20.60
N GLY A 303 -6.37 5.97 -20.07
CA GLY A 303 -5.31 6.97 -20.26
C GLY A 303 -5.37 8.19 -19.33
N HIS A 304 -6.36 8.28 -18.43
CA HIS A 304 -6.52 9.40 -17.51
C HIS A 304 -6.20 9.04 -16.07
N SER A 305 -5.54 9.97 -15.36
CA SER A 305 -5.42 9.88 -13.91
C SER A 305 -6.80 10.09 -13.28
N ILE A 306 -7.03 9.48 -12.13
CA ILE A 306 -8.28 9.65 -11.37
C ILE A 306 -7.92 10.34 -10.06
N PRO A 307 -7.99 11.68 -10.03
CA PRO A 307 -7.71 12.41 -8.81
C PRO A 307 -8.98 12.56 -7.94
N PRO A 308 -8.83 12.90 -6.66
CA PRO A 308 -9.97 13.26 -5.82
C PRO A 308 -10.75 14.46 -6.38
N SER A 309 -12.08 14.44 -6.28
CA SER A 309 -12.94 15.53 -6.79
C SER A 309 -13.43 16.47 -5.70
N THR A 310 -13.36 16.06 -4.43
CA THR A 310 -13.74 16.91 -3.29
C THR A 310 -12.70 16.82 -2.19
N ALA A 311 -12.53 17.92 -1.47
CA ALA A 311 -11.68 17.96 -0.30
C ALA A 311 -12.19 17.02 0.81
N PRO A 312 -11.30 16.55 1.69
CA PRO A 312 -11.72 15.86 2.91
C PRO A 312 -12.65 16.74 3.75
N PRO A 313 -13.82 16.24 4.17
CA PRO A 313 -14.77 17.02 4.96
C PRO A 313 -14.25 17.31 6.36
N THR A 314 -14.73 18.38 7.00
CA THR A 314 -14.56 18.56 8.45
C THR A 314 -15.49 17.60 9.20
N LEU A 315 -15.22 17.39 10.50
CA LEU A 315 -16.04 16.49 11.33
C LEU A 315 -17.51 16.94 11.35
N GLY A 316 -18.40 16.07 10.88
CA GLY A 316 -19.85 16.32 10.87
C GLY A 316 -20.32 17.35 9.84
N HIS A 317 -19.45 17.74 8.89
CA HIS A 317 -19.76 18.70 7.83
C HIS A 317 -21.06 18.37 7.09
N ASP A 318 -21.30 17.08 6.82
CA ASP A 318 -22.38 16.61 5.97
C ASP A 318 -23.57 16.05 6.78
N THR A 319 -23.53 16.12 8.11
CA THR A 319 -24.55 15.51 9.00
C THR A 319 -25.96 15.97 8.62
N ASN A 320 -26.21 17.28 8.52
CA ASN A 320 -27.55 17.78 8.19
C ASN A 320 -27.99 17.35 6.79
N THR A 321 -27.10 17.46 5.80
CA THR A 321 -27.40 17.14 4.40
C THR A 321 -27.79 15.67 4.25
N VAL A 322 -26.99 14.76 4.82
CA VAL A 322 -27.24 13.33 4.74
C VAL A 322 -28.52 12.95 5.51
N LEU A 323 -28.77 13.51 6.69
CA LEU A 323 -29.98 13.20 7.44
C LEU A 323 -31.26 13.69 6.74
N LEU A 324 -31.21 14.85 6.06
CA LEU A 324 -32.32 15.32 5.22
C LEU A 324 -32.52 14.41 3.99
N GLU A 325 -31.45 13.96 3.34
CA GLU A 325 -31.50 13.00 2.21
C GLU A 325 -32.14 11.67 2.64
N LEU A 326 -31.97 11.25 3.90
CA LEU A 326 -32.62 10.08 4.52
C LEU A 326 -34.08 10.31 4.95
N GLY A 327 -34.63 11.50 4.69
CA GLY A 327 -36.00 11.86 5.00
C GLY A 327 -36.25 12.17 6.48
N LEU A 328 -35.23 12.54 7.27
CA LEU A 328 -35.47 13.10 8.60
C LEU A 328 -35.98 14.53 8.47
N GLU A 329 -36.97 14.90 9.27
CA GLU A 329 -37.45 16.28 9.31
C GLU A 329 -36.46 17.19 10.05
N LYS A 330 -36.46 18.49 9.70
CA LYS A 330 -35.62 19.49 10.39
C LYS A 330 -35.83 19.51 11.90
N ALA A 331 -37.06 19.25 12.36
CA ALA A 331 -37.38 19.16 13.78
C ALA A 331 -36.75 17.94 14.44
N GLU A 332 -36.76 16.77 13.78
CA GLU A 332 -36.09 15.56 14.24
C GLU A 332 -34.57 15.76 14.34
N ILE A 333 -33.95 16.34 13.30
CA ILE A 333 -32.51 16.66 13.27
C ILE A 333 -32.15 17.62 14.39
N LYS A 334 -32.96 18.66 14.63
CA LYS A 334 -32.75 19.60 15.75
C LYS A 334 -32.77 18.87 17.10
N ALA A 335 -33.76 17.99 17.32
CA ALA A 335 -33.87 17.23 18.56
C ALA A 335 -32.69 16.27 18.77
N LEU A 336 -32.21 15.61 17.71
CA LEU A 336 -31.01 14.75 17.77
C LEU A 336 -29.78 15.54 18.21
N ARG A 337 -29.60 16.77 17.71
CA ARG A 337 -28.47 17.64 18.07
C ARG A 337 -28.57 18.12 19.52
N GLU A 338 -29.75 18.57 19.96
CA GLU A 338 -29.98 19.01 21.34
C GLU A 338 -29.72 17.89 22.36
N GLN A 339 -29.84 16.63 21.94
CA GLN A 339 -29.58 15.44 22.75
C GLN A 339 -28.16 14.90 22.63
N ASN A 340 -27.28 15.59 21.89
CA ASN A 340 -25.92 15.13 21.59
C ASN A 340 -25.87 13.74 20.93
N VAL A 341 -26.87 13.41 20.10
CA VAL A 341 -26.85 12.19 19.27
C VAL A 341 -26.05 12.44 18.00
N ILE A 342 -26.07 13.68 17.48
CA ILE A 342 -25.38 14.13 16.26
C ILE A 342 -24.60 15.42 16.47
#